data_AF-A0A497K2N9-F1
#
_entry.id   AF-A0A497K2N9-F1
#
_cell.length_a   1.000
_cell.length_b   1.000
_cell.length_c   1.000
_cell.angle_alpha   90.00
_cell.angle_beta   90.00
_cell.angle_gamma   90.00
#
_symmetry.space_group_name_H-M   'P 1'
#
loop_
_entity.id
_entity.type
_entity.pdbx_description
1 polymer ?
#
loop_
_entity_poly.entity_id
_entity_poly.type
_entity_poly.pdbx_seq_one_letter_code
_entity_poly.pdbx_strand_id
1 'polypeptide(L)' 'MSRTFRLRTPLSEREVRRLKAGDVVYLSGRVVTARDAAHKRMLNLIEAGRPLPINLHGLPIYHCGPLVRKENGRWT' A
#
# COMPACT_ATOMS: atom_id res chain seq x y z
N MET A 1 -8.51 -18.67 18.64
CA MET A 1 -9.14 -17.33 18.70
C MET A 1 -8.38 -16.42 17.75
N SER A 2 -9.09 -15.65 16.92
CA SER A 2 -8.48 -14.63 16.05
C SER A 2 -7.84 -13.54 16.92
N ARG A 3 -6.64 -13.08 16.56
CA ARG A 3 -5.97 -11.96 17.25
C ARG A 3 -6.24 -10.68 16.47
N THR A 4 -6.35 -9.58 17.20
CA THR A 4 -6.50 -8.25 16.60
C THR A 4 -5.18 -7.49 16.65
N PHE A 5 -4.71 -7.03 15.51
CA PHE A 5 -3.53 -6.19 15.36
C PHE A 5 -3.93 -4.77 14.99
N ARG A 6 -3.20 -3.79 15.54
CA ARG A 6 -3.24 -2.39 15.13
C ARG A 6 -1.84 -2.03 14.66
N LEU A 7 -1.66 -1.94 13.34
CA LEU A 7 -0.36 -1.67 12.72
C LEU A 7 -0.31 -0.26 12.18
N ARG A 8 0.90 0.31 12.13
CA ARG A 8 1.15 1.64 11.56
C ARG A 8 2.23 1.55 10.50
N THR A 9 2.00 2.18 9.35
CA THR A 9 2.98 2.21 8.26
C THR A 9 4.10 3.22 8.54
N PRO A 10 5.33 3.00 8.05
CA PRO A 10 5.76 1.84 7.26
C PRO A 10 5.89 0.57 8.11
N LEU A 11 5.43 -0.54 7.57
CA LEU A 11 5.45 -1.85 8.22
C LEU A 11 6.85 -2.47 8.16
N SER A 12 7.28 -3.07 9.27
CA SER A 12 8.48 -3.92 9.29
C SER A 12 8.15 -5.36 8.87
N GLU A 13 9.14 -6.05 8.31
CA GLU A 13 9.03 -7.48 7.99
C GLU A 13 8.66 -8.32 9.23
N ARG A 14 9.22 -7.98 10.40
CA ARG A 14 8.93 -8.65 11.67
C ARG A 14 7.46 -8.52 12.08
N GLU A 15 6.84 -7.36 11.88
CA GLU A 15 5.42 -7.18 12.19
C GLU A 15 4.53 -8.01 11.25
N VAL A 16 4.84 -7.99 9.96
CA VAL A 16 4.07 -8.72 8.94
C VAL A 16 4.16 -10.22 9.14
N ARG A 17 5.35 -10.76 9.45
CA ARG A 17 5.56 -12.20 9.69
C ARG A 17 4.84 -12.77 10.92
N ARG A 18 4.33 -11.91 11.82
CA ARG A 18 3.56 -12.35 13.00
C ARG A 18 2.09 -12.63 12.68
N LEU A 19 1.60 -12.11 11.55
CA LEU A 19 0.22 -12.27 11.12
C LEU A 19 -0.05 -13.72 10.70
N LYS A 20 -1.24 -14.20 11.01
CA LYS A 20 -1.75 -15.50 10.59
C LYS A 20 -3.09 -15.31 9.88
N ALA A 21 -3.45 -16.26 9.01
CA ALA A 21 -4.76 -16.28 8.39
C ALA A 21 -5.85 -16.26 9.47
N GLY A 22 -6.85 -15.40 9.28
CA GLY A 22 -7.94 -15.18 10.24
C GLY A 22 -7.68 -14.12 11.30
N ASP A 23 -6.47 -13.56 11.43
CA ASP A 23 -6.23 -12.39 12.28
C ASP A 23 -6.93 -11.13 11.71
N VAL A 24 -7.43 -10.27 12.60
CA VAL A 24 -8.01 -8.96 12.22
C VAL A 24 -6.93 -7.90 12.29
N VAL A 25 -6.79 -7.09 11.23
CA VAL A 25 -5.77 -6.03 11.17
C VAL A 25 -6.43 -4.68 10.92
N TYR A 26 -6.21 -3.75 11.83
CA TYR A 26 -6.45 -2.33 11.61
C TYR A 26 -5.14 -1.67 11.22
N LEU A 27 -5.15 -0.93 10.13
CA LEU A 27 -3.97 -0.25 9.62
C LEU A 27 -4.14 1.27 9.74
N SER A 28 -3.12 1.96 10.22
CA SER A 28 -3.06 3.42 10.27
C SER A 28 -1.83 3.96 9.55
N GLY A 29 -1.96 5.09 8.88
CA GLY A 29 -0.87 5.72 8.14
C GLY A 29 -1.10 5.71 6.64
N ARG A 30 -0.01 5.66 5.86
CA ARG A 30 -0.02 5.82 4.41
C ARG A 30 -0.22 4.47 3.71
N VAL A 31 -1.22 4.42 2.85
CA VAL A 31 -1.49 3.29 1.96
C VAL A 31 -1.39 3.78 0.52
N VAL A 32 -0.92 2.94 -0.39
CA VAL A 32 -0.83 3.27 -1.81
C VAL A 32 -1.91 2.51 -2.57
N THR A 33 -2.71 3.18 -3.39
CA THR A 33 -3.65 2.50 -4.28
C THR A 33 -2.98 2.19 -5.61
N ALA A 34 -3.05 0.93 -6.04
CA ALA A 34 -2.54 0.52 -7.35
C ALA A 34 -3.28 -0.74 -7.83
N ARG A 35 -3.58 -0.79 -9.13
CA ARG A 35 -4.14 -1.96 -9.81
C ARG A 35 -3.35 -2.21 -11.11
N ASP A 36 -4.00 -2.73 -12.13
CA ASP A 36 -3.42 -3.27 -13.36
C ASP A 36 -2.43 -2.32 -14.05
N ALA A 37 -2.89 -1.12 -14.44
CA ALA A 37 -2.07 -0.16 -15.17
C ALA A 37 -0.89 0.39 -14.35
N ALA A 38 -1.09 0.56 -13.04
CA ALA A 38 -0.03 0.99 -12.13
C ALA A 38 1.06 -0.07 -12.02
N HIS A 39 0.71 -1.35 -11.84
CA HIS A 39 1.67 -2.46 -11.80
C HIS A 39 2.45 -2.58 -13.11
N LYS A 40 1.76 -2.52 -14.26
CA LYS A 40 2.43 -2.54 -15.58
C LYS A 40 3.46 -1.41 -15.72
N ARG A 41 3.10 -0.19 -15.32
CA ARG A 41 4.03 0.95 -15.35
C ARG A 41 5.22 0.76 -14.41
N MET A 42 5.01 0.20 -13.22
CA MET A 42 6.11 -0.07 -12.28
C MET A 42 7.11 -1.09 -12.84
N LEU A 43 6.62 -2.18 -13.46
CA LEU A 43 7.48 -3.16 -14.12
C LEU A 43 8.31 -2.53 -15.25
N ASN A 44 7.68 -1.78 -16.15
CA ASN A 44 8.39 -1.10 -17.25
C ASN A 44 9.48 -0.15 -16.74
N LEU A 45 9.27 0.53 -15.61
CA LEU A 45 10.30 1.41 -15.01
C LEU A 45 11.47 0.59 -14.47
N ILE A 46 11.20 -0.51 -13.77
CA ILE A 46 12.21 -1.41 -13.22
C ILE A 46 13.05 -2.02 -14.34
N GLU A 47 12.42 -2.53 -15.40
CA GLU A 47 13.09 -3.10 -16.57
C GLU A 47 13.99 -2.08 -17.28
N ALA A 48 13.56 -0.81 -17.32
CA ALA A 48 14.35 0.28 -17.88
C ALA A 48 15.43 0.82 -16.93
N GLY A 49 15.64 0.23 -15.75
CA GLY A 49 16.60 0.71 -14.74
C GLY A 49 16.24 2.08 -14.15
N ARG A 50 14.97 2.50 -14.25
CA ARG A 50 14.48 3.79 -13.77
C ARG A 50 13.86 3.65 -12.37
N PRO A 51 14.00 4.67 -11.50
CA PRO A 51 13.40 4.64 -10.17
C PRO A 51 11.88 4.70 -10.24
N LEU A 52 11.22 4.05 -9.29
CA LEU A 52 9.79 4.24 -9.06
C LEU A 52 9.51 5.65 -8.54
N PRO A 53 8.35 6.26 -8.89
CA PRO A 53 7.99 7.60 -8.41
C PRO A 53 7.67 7.64 -6.91
N ILE A 54 7.57 6.49 -6.26
CA ILE A 54 7.32 6.34 -4.82
C ILE A 54 8.11 5.14 -4.29
N ASN A 55 8.69 5.28 -3.10
CA ASN A 55 9.25 4.13 -2.38
C ASN A 55 8.11 3.33 -1.71
N LEU A 56 7.93 2.10 -2.17
CA LEU A 56 6.87 1.19 -1.70
C LEU A 56 7.29 0.37 -0.48
N HIS A 57 8.56 0.40 -0.07
CA HIS A 57 9.05 -0.41 1.03
C HIS A 57 8.27 -0.12 2.33
N GLY A 58 7.69 -1.15 2.92
CA GLY A 58 6.86 -1.06 4.12
C GLY A 58 5.46 -0.43 3.91
N LEU A 59 5.09 -0.07 2.67
CA LEU A 59 3.75 0.44 2.37
C LEU A 59 2.88 -0.67 1.77
N PRO A 60 1.69 -0.94 2.32
CA PRO A 60 0.76 -1.84 1.68
C PRO A 60 0.18 -1.21 0.41
N ILE A 61 -0.01 -2.07 -0.59
CA ILE A 61 -0.71 -1.75 -1.84
C ILE A 61 -2.17 -2.16 -1.67
N TYR A 62 -3.07 -1.19 -1.70
CA TYR A 62 -4.51 -1.44 -1.73
C TYR A 62 -5.00 -1.49 -3.18
N HIS A 63 -5.43 -2.66 -3.62
CA HIS A 63 -5.95 -2.90 -4.97
C HIS A 63 -7.33 -2.24 -5.15
N CYS A 64 -7.35 -0.92 -5.34
CA CYS A 64 -8.55 -0.10 -5.38
C CYS A 64 -8.46 0.96 -6.50
N GLY A 65 -9.59 1.26 -7.13
CA GLY A 65 -9.78 2.43 -7.99
C GLY A 65 -10.67 3.45 -7.29
N PRO A 66 -10.12 4.39 -6.49
CA PRO A 66 -10.94 5.32 -5.74
C PRO A 66 -11.61 6.34 -6.66
N LEU A 67 -12.83 6.71 -6.33
CA LEU A 67 -13.48 7.92 -6.85
C LEU A 67 -12.97 9.09 -6.02
N VAL A 68 -12.21 9.99 -6.64
CA VAL A 68 -11.63 11.17 -5.97
C VAL A 68 -12.13 12.44 -6.64
N ARG A 69 -12.38 13.48 -5.84
CA ARG A 69 -12.77 14.81 -6.31
C ARG A 69 -11.69 15.82 -5.94
N LYS A 70 -11.47 16.82 -6.79
CA LYS A 70 -10.55 17.92 -6.49
C LYS A 70 -11.34 19.12 -6.00
N GLU A 71 -11.10 19.55 -4.78
CA GLU A 71 -11.71 20.74 -4.16
C GLU A 71 -10.64 21.60 -3.54
N ASN A 72 -10.66 22.92 -3.82
CA ASN A 72 -9.71 23.89 -3.25
C ASN A 72 -8.24 23.47 -3.38
N GLY A 73 -7.88 22.88 -4.52
CA GLY A 73 -6.53 22.38 -4.81
C GLY A 73 -6.15 21.06 -4.12
N ARG A 74 -7.02 20.47 -3.30
CA ARG A 74 -6.81 19.18 -2.61
C ARG A 74 -7.66 18.08 -3.22
N TRP A 75 -7.17 16.84 -3.11
CA TRP A 75 -7.94 15.64 -3.49
C TRP A 75 -8.70 15.14 -2.27
N THR A 76 -9.99 14.89 -2.44
CA THR A 76 -10.92 14.35 -1.45
C THR A 76 -11.57 13.07 -1.97
#